data_AF-A0A9N9RQ72-F1
#
_entry.id   AF-A0A9N9RQ72-F1
#
_cell.length_a   1.000
_cell.length_b   1.000
_cell.length_c   1.000
_cell.angle_alpha   90.00
_cell.angle_beta   90.00
_cell.angle_gamma   90.00
#
_symmetry.space_group_name_H-M   'P 1'
#
loop_
_entity.id
_entity.type
_entity.pdbx_description
1 polymer ?
#
loop_
_entity_poly.entity_id
_entity_poly.type
_entity_poly.pdbx_seq_one_letter_code
_entity_poly.pdbx_strand_id
1 'polypeptide(L)'
;MKLFIFTLCIVAATCDLAQFVEDQTEIIRASWNQVKHNEVDILYSIFAANPDIQARFPQFAGKDLKTLKSSSSFASHAGRIVGFFSKITELNPNDSGVSAAKTLINEVAASHKGRGVSKAQFNAFRVSLTAYLADHVTWNENVAQAWEKGLDNVYLVLFSAFDGSPM
;
A
#
# COMPACT_ATOMS: atom_id res chain seq x y z
N MET A 1 55.96 -5.64 0.72
CA MET A 1 55.26 -4.76 -0.24
C MET A 1 54.68 -5.66 -1.33
N LYS A 2 53.38 -5.81 -1.59
CA LYS A 2 52.20 -4.97 -1.34
C LYS A 2 50.95 -5.89 -1.26
N LEU A 3 50.19 -5.71 -0.18
CA LEU A 3 48.72 -5.56 -0.10
C LEU A 3 47.83 -6.63 -0.77
N PHE A 4 47.39 -7.57 0.08
CA PHE A 4 46.01 -8.05 0.10
C PHE A 4 45.07 -6.90 0.52
N ILE A 5 44.18 -6.45 -0.37
CA ILE A 5 42.96 -5.69 -0.05
C ILE A 5 41.92 -6.14 -1.10
N PHE A 6 41.08 -7.14 -0.84
CA PHE A 6 39.77 -6.96 -0.23
C PHE A 6 39.15 -5.57 -0.50
N THR A 7 39.00 -5.21 -1.78
CA THR A 7 38.01 -4.18 -2.17
C THR A 7 36.67 -4.87 -2.40
N LEU A 8 36.16 -5.32 -1.26
CA LEU A 8 34.85 -5.89 -1.02
C LEU A 8 33.81 -4.77 -1.19
N CYS A 9 32.83 -4.99 -2.06
CA CYS A 9 31.43 -4.62 -1.86
C CYS A 9 31.09 -3.20 -1.37
N ILE A 10 31.53 -2.14 -2.07
CA ILE A 10 30.95 -0.80 -1.90
C ILE A 10 30.66 -0.17 -3.26
N VAL A 11 29.86 -0.84 -4.09
CA VAL A 11 29.11 -0.20 -5.18
C VAL A 11 27.76 -0.91 -5.29
N ALA A 12 26.68 -0.15 -5.21
CA ALA A 12 25.27 -0.55 -5.35
C ALA A 12 24.58 -1.20 -4.12
N ALA A 13 24.63 -0.54 -2.96
CA ALA A 13 23.53 -0.59 -1.98
C ALA A 13 22.72 0.71 -2.01
N THR A 14 22.68 1.39 -3.17
CA THR A 14 21.78 2.50 -3.42
C THR A 14 20.39 1.91 -3.68
N CYS A 15 19.59 1.76 -2.62
CA CYS A 15 18.12 1.70 -2.63
C CYS A 15 17.51 1.18 -3.96
N ASP A 16 17.21 -0.12 -4.04
CA ASP A 16 16.56 -0.84 -5.16
C ASP A 16 15.15 -0.32 -5.59
N LEU A 17 14.79 0.90 -5.21
CA LEU A 17 13.55 1.56 -5.64
C LEU A 17 13.59 2.01 -7.11
N ALA A 18 14.74 1.90 -7.80
CA ALA A 18 14.83 2.10 -9.26
C ALA A 18 13.91 1.16 -10.05
N GLN A 19 13.41 0.06 -9.45
CA GLN A 19 12.40 -0.81 -10.04
C GLN A 19 10.97 -0.23 -10.06
N PHE A 20 10.72 0.98 -9.53
CA PHE A 20 9.37 1.58 -9.53
C PHE A 20 8.87 2.01 -10.93
N VAL A 21 9.71 2.01 -11.98
CA VAL A 21 9.60 2.99 -13.07
C VAL A 21 10.20 2.38 -14.33
N GLU A 22 9.57 2.08 -15.45
CA GLU A 22 8.53 2.80 -16.18
C GLU A 22 7.37 1.88 -16.61
N ASP A 23 7.58 0.55 -16.67
CA ASP A 23 6.63 -0.37 -17.32
C ASP A 23 5.41 -0.76 -16.47
N GLN A 24 5.49 -0.65 -15.14
CA GLN A 24 4.45 -1.17 -14.24
C GLN A 24 3.51 -0.07 -13.70
N THR A 25 3.95 1.19 -13.70
CA THR A 25 3.15 2.32 -13.18
C THR A 25 1.87 2.49 -13.98
N GLU A 26 1.94 2.44 -15.31
CA GLU A 26 0.75 2.56 -16.16
C GLU A 26 -0.20 1.36 -16.01
N ILE A 27 0.32 0.16 -15.77
CA ILE A 27 -0.50 -1.04 -15.51
C ILE A 27 -1.27 -0.88 -14.19
N ILE A 28 -0.60 -0.43 -13.13
CA ILE A 28 -1.23 -0.16 -11.83
C ILE A 28 -2.27 0.95 -11.99
N ARG A 29 -1.95 2.07 -12.66
CA ARG A 29 -2.89 3.17 -12.90
C ARG A 29 -4.11 2.72 -13.68
N ALA A 30 -3.92 1.98 -14.78
CA ALA A 30 -5.00 1.52 -15.65
C ALA A 30 -5.94 0.54 -14.94
N SER A 31 -5.41 -0.37 -14.12
CA SER A 31 -6.22 -1.28 -13.30
C SER A 31 -6.88 -0.55 -12.13
N TRP A 32 -6.16 0.33 -11.42
CA TRP A 32 -6.73 1.12 -10.33
C TRP A 32 -7.87 2.04 -10.78
N ASN A 33 -7.75 2.66 -11.96
CA ASN A 33 -8.77 3.53 -12.52
C ASN A 33 -10.12 2.84 -12.76
N GLN A 34 -10.15 1.51 -12.87
CA GLN A 34 -11.40 0.74 -13.00
C GLN A 34 -12.17 0.64 -11.68
N VAL A 35 -11.50 0.79 -10.54
CA VAL A 35 -12.09 0.52 -9.22
C VAL A 35 -11.99 1.69 -8.23
N LYS A 36 -11.19 2.72 -8.50
CA LYS A 36 -10.91 3.80 -7.54
C LYS A 36 -12.14 4.60 -7.07
N HIS A 37 -13.27 4.49 -7.78
CA HIS A 37 -14.56 5.09 -7.43
C HIS A 37 -15.53 4.12 -6.74
N ASN A 38 -15.06 2.92 -6.40
CA ASN A 38 -15.81 1.90 -5.66
C ASN A 38 -15.32 1.88 -4.21
N GLU A 39 -15.11 3.05 -3.59
CA GLU A 39 -14.38 3.15 -2.32
C GLU A 39 -15.07 2.34 -1.23
N VAL A 40 -16.40 2.45 -1.15
CA VAL A 40 -17.23 1.71 -0.20
C VAL A 40 -17.08 0.20 -0.38
N ASP A 41 -17.05 -0.29 -1.62
CA ASP A 41 -16.94 -1.72 -1.90
C ASP A 41 -15.54 -2.26 -1.59
N ILE A 42 -14.49 -1.48 -1.90
CA ILE A 42 -13.11 -1.81 -1.54
C ILE A 42 -13.00 -1.99 -0.01
N LEU A 43 -13.42 -0.97 0.76
CA LEU A 43 -13.31 -1.03 2.22
C LEU A 43 -14.20 -2.13 2.82
N TYR A 44 -15.40 -2.33 2.26
CA TYR A 44 -16.29 -3.40 2.68
C TYR A 44 -15.65 -4.77 2.49
N SER A 45 -15.03 -5.04 1.32
CA SER A 45 -14.33 -6.31 1.05
C SER A 45 -13.20 -6.56 2.05
N ILE A 46 -12.40 -5.52 2.34
CA ILE A 46 -11.29 -5.59 3.28
C ILE A 46 -11.77 -5.91 4.70
N PHE A 47 -12.82 -5.24 5.20
CA PHE A 47 -13.35 -5.51 6.53
C PHE A 47 -14.08 -6.85 6.62
N ALA A 48 -14.73 -7.29 5.54
CA ALA A 48 -15.37 -8.61 5.48
C ALA A 48 -14.34 -9.74 5.61
N ALA A 49 -13.19 -9.60 4.95
CA ALA A 49 -12.08 -10.54 5.04
C ALA A 49 -11.30 -10.42 6.37
N ASN A 50 -11.28 -9.23 6.99
CA ASN A 50 -10.45 -8.94 8.16
C ASN A 50 -11.24 -8.17 9.25
N PRO A 51 -12.09 -8.86 10.03
CA PRO A 51 -12.87 -8.22 11.09
C PRO A 51 -12.01 -7.56 12.19
N ASP A 52 -10.78 -8.05 12.38
CA ASP A 52 -9.80 -7.47 13.31
C ASP A 52 -9.32 -6.08 12.84
N ILE A 53 -9.25 -5.83 11.53
CA ILE A 53 -8.96 -4.52 10.96
C ILE A 53 -10.14 -3.58 11.22
N GLN A 54 -11.39 -4.02 10.99
CA GLN A 54 -12.58 -3.22 11.33
C GLN A 54 -12.58 -2.82 12.81
N ALA A 55 -12.21 -3.73 13.71
CA ALA A 55 -12.18 -3.50 15.15
C ALA A 55 -11.19 -2.40 15.58
N ARG A 56 -10.22 -2.02 14.72
CA ARG A 56 -9.31 -0.88 14.98
C ARG A 56 -9.97 0.48 14.83
N PHE A 57 -11.18 0.55 14.27
CA PHE A 57 -11.92 1.78 14.09
C PHE A 57 -13.05 1.85 15.12
N PRO A 58 -12.94 2.65 16.21
CA PRO A 58 -13.94 2.67 17.28
C PRO A 58 -15.37 2.96 16.79
N GLN A 59 -15.50 3.77 15.74
CA GLN A 59 -16.78 4.10 15.10
C GLN A 59 -17.44 2.92 14.36
N PHE A 60 -16.70 1.86 14.05
CA PHE A 60 -17.13 0.66 13.32
C PHE A 60 -17.00 -0.64 14.14
N ALA A 61 -16.22 -0.64 15.21
CA ALA A 61 -16.00 -1.81 16.06
C ALA A 61 -17.31 -2.35 16.63
N GLY A 62 -17.50 -3.67 16.51
CA GLY A 62 -18.70 -4.37 17.00
C GLY A 62 -19.98 -4.13 16.21
N LYS A 63 -19.96 -3.29 15.17
CA LYS A 63 -21.12 -3.05 14.31
C LYS A 63 -21.17 -4.06 13.17
N ASP A 64 -22.39 -4.44 12.78
CA ASP A 64 -22.62 -5.27 11.60
C ASP A 64 -22.16 -4.55 10.33
N LEU A 65 -21.30 -5.21 9.55
CA LEU A 65 -20.67 -4.62 8.37
C LEU A 65 -21.66 -4.30 7.25
N LYS A 66 -22.73 -5.10 7.09
CA LYS A 66 -23.78 -4.81 6.10
C LYS A 66 -24.49 -3.50 6.40
N THR A 67 -24.76 -3.25 7.68
CA THR A 67 -25.34 -2.00 8.17
C THR A 67 -24.38 -0.82 8.00
N LEU A 68 -23.07 -1.04 8.17
CA LEU A 68 -22.06 0.00 7.97
C LEU A 68 -21.96 0.45 6.51
N LYS A 69 -22.11 -0.47 5.55
CA LYS A 69 -21.88 -0.22 4.12
C LYS A 69 -22.64 1.00 3.58
N SER A 70 -23.87 1.21 4.03
CA SER A 70 -24.73 2.32 3.59
C SER A 70 -24.57 3.60 4.42
N SER A 71 -23.67 3.63 5.41
CA SER A 71 -23.51 4.78 6.29
C SER A 71 -22.56 5.83 5.70
N SER A 72 -22.87 7.11 5.93
CA SER A 72 -22.05 8.23 5.47
C SER A 72 -20.65 8.24 6.11
N SER A 73 -20.54 7.78 7.37
CA SER A 73 -19.26 7.66 8.07
C SER A 73 -18.36 6.59 7.47
N PHE A 74 -18.94 5.46 7.02
CA PHE A 74 -18.21 4.42 6.31
C PHE A 74 -17.73 4.90 4.95
N ALA A 75 -18.61 5.52 4.15
CA ALA A 75 -18.24 6.12 2.86
C ALA A 75 -17.13 7.16 3.00
N SER A 76 -17.23 8.05 4.01
CA SER A 76 -16.19 9.04 4.29
C SER A 76 -14.84 8.42 4.64
N HIS A 77 -14.85 7.31 5.39
CA HIS A 77 -13.62 6.62 5.76
C HIS A 77 -13.00 5.86 4.58
N ALA A 78 -13.84 5.18 3.82
CA ALA A 78 -13.45 4.51 2.58
C ALA A 78 -12.77 5.47 1.60
N GLY A 79 -13.35 6.65 1.39
CA GLY A 79 -12.78 7.70 0.54
C GLY A 79 -11.39 8.16 0.98
N ARG A 80 -11.11 8.22 2.29
CA ARG A 80 -9.77 8.59 2.79
C ARG A 80 -8.72 7.53 2.47
N ILE A 81 -9.07 6.25 2.62
CA ILE A 81 -8.16 5.13 2.34
C ILE A 81 -7.90 5.06 0.83
N VAL A 82 -8.95 5.01 0.02
CA VAL A 82 -8.82 4.89 -1.44
C VAL A 82 -8.22 6.14 -2.07
N GLY A 83 -8.49 7.32 -1.51
CA GLY A 83 -7.83 8.57 -1.89
C GLY A 83 -6.32 8.56 -1.63
N PHE A 84 -5.85 7.93 -0.54
CA PHE A 84 -4.42 7.77 -0.29
C PHE A 84 -3.76 6.88 -1.35
N PHE A 85 -4.36 5.74 -1.69
CA PHE A 85 -3.85 4.89 -2.77
C PHE A 85 -3.83 5.61 -4.12
N SER A 86 -4.91 6.33 -4.45
CA SER A 86 -4.98 7.14 -5.67
C SER A 86 -3.85 8.16 -5.72
N LYS A 87 -3.62 8.89 -4.62
CA LYS A 87 -2.52 9.86 -4.52
C LYS A 87 -1.16 9.23 -4.80
N ILE A 88 -0.88 8.02 -4.27
CA ILE A 88 0.38 7.33 -4.55
C ILE A 88 0.47 6.91 -6.03
N THR A 89 -0.59 6.32 -6.58
CA THR A 89 -0.58 5.84 -7.97
C THR A 89 -0.43 6.97 -8.98
N GLU A 90 -0.83 8.19 -8.64
CA GLU A 90 -0.76 9.38 -9.49
C GLU A 90 0.63 10.06 -9.46
N LEU A 91 1.51 9.69 -8.53
CA LEU A 91 2.86 10.25 -8.48
C LEU A 91 3.66 9.85 -9.72
N ASN A 92 4.42 10.80 -10.25
CA ASN A 92 5.33 10.52 -11.36
C ASN A 92 6.41 9.56 -10.89
N PRO A 93 6.81 8.58 -11.70
CA PRO A 93 7.77 7.60 -11.27
C PRO A 93 9.22 8.16 -11.31
N ASN A 94 9.43 9.47 -11.25
CA ASN A 94 10.78 10.06 -11.17
C ASN A 94 11.24 10.23 -9.70
N ASP A 95 12.50 10.64 -9.50
CA ASP A 95 13.08 10.84 -8.16
C ASP A 95 12.20 11.71 -7.23
N SER A 96 11.58 12.75 -7.78
CA SER A 96 10.69 13.64 -7.02
C SER A 96 9.42 12.91 -6.56
N GLY A 97 8.78 12.14 -7.45
CA GLY A 97 7.59 11.38 -7.07
C GLY A 97 7.91 10.20 -6.16
N VAL A 98 9.06 9.52 -6.32
CA VAL A 98 9.53 8.50 -5.38
C VAL A 98 9.77 9.11 -3.99
N SER A 99 10.40 10.28 -3.91
CA SER A 99 10.59 11.00 -2.65
C SER A 99 9.25 11.38 -2.01
N ALA A 100 8.31 11.90 -2.79
CA ALA A 100 6.96 12.22 -2.31
C ALA A 100 6.21 10.98 -1.82
N ALA A 101 6.32 9.85 -2.51
CA ALA A 101 5.70 8.59 -2.10
C ALA A 101 6.24 8.13 -0.75
N LYS A 102 7.57 8.16 -0.57
CA LYS A 102 8.21 7.82 0.70
C LYS A 102 7.72 8.68 1.86
N THR A 103 7.65 10.00 1.68
CA THR A 103 7.11 10.90 2.70
C THR A 103 5.70 10.50 3.12
N LEU A 104 4.79 10.28 2.16
CA LEU A 104 3.41 9.89 2.44
C LEU A 104 3.31 8.53 3.14
N ILE A 105 4.12 7.55 2.71
CA ILE A 105 4.13 6.21 3.30
C ILE A 105 4.70 6.24 4.72
N ASN A 106 5.76 7.02 4.98
CA ASN A 106 6.31 7.21 6.33
C ASN A 106 5.31 7.87 7.28
N GLU A 107 4.54 8.85 6.82
CA GLU A 107 3.45 9.47 7.60
C GLU A 107 2.37 8.46 7.97
N VAL A 108 1.96 7.61 7.00
CA VAL A 108 1.05 6.50 7.26
C VAL A 108 1.64 5.54 8.27
N ALA A 109 2.91 5.15 8.13
CA ALA A 109 3.58 4.24 9.04
C ALA A 109 3.60 4.78 10.47
N ALA A 110 4.01 6.03 10.66
CA ALA A 110 4.06 6.69 11.96
C ALA A 110 2.66 6.76 12.61
N SER A 111 1.65 7.18 11.84
CA SER A 111 0.27 7.29 12.33
C SER A 111 -0.32 5.94 12.75
N HIS A 112 -0.10 4.90 11.96
CA HIS A 112 -0.68 3.57 12.22
C HIS A 112 0.09 2.82 13.32
N LYS A 113 1.41 3.01 13.42
CA LYS A 113 2.19 2.52 14.57
C LYS A 113 1.68 3.13 15.88
N GLY A 114 1.44 4.45 15.90
CA GLY A 114 0.87 5.14 17.07
C GLY A 114 -0.54 4.67 17.47
N ARG A 115 -1.28 4.06 16.53
CA ARG A 115 -2.61 3.46 16.76
C ARG A 115 -2.56 1.96 17.08
N GLY A 116 -1.37 1.37 17.22
CA GLY A 116 -1.19 -0.03 17.54
C GLY A 116 -1.55 -1.00 16.41
N VAL A 117 -1.56 -0.53 15.15
CA VAL A 117 -1.71 -1.41 13.98
C VAL A 117 -0.44 -2.22 13.81
N SER A 118 -0.57 -3.52 13.57
CA SER A 118 0.59 -4.40 13.40
C SER A 118 0.98 -4.59 11.92
N LYS A 119 2.22 -5.03 11.66
CA LYS A 119 2.64 -5.45 10.33
C LYS A 119 1.76 -6.57 9.74
N ALA A 120 1.27 -7.47 10.59
CA ALA A 120 0.34 -8.53 10.18
C ALA A 120 -0.98 -7.95 9.66
N GLN A 121 -1.51 -6.91 10.29
CA GLN A 121 -2.73 -6.24 9.83
C GLN A 121 -2.50 -5.50 8.51
N PHE A 122 -1.33 -4.91 8.29
CA PHE A 122 -0.95 -4.39 6.97
C PHE A 122 -0.89 -5.50 5.92
N ASN A 123 -0.25 -6.64 6.20
CA ASN A 123 -0.21 -7.75 5.24
C ASN A 123 -1.60 -8.31 4.93
N ALA A 124 -2.49 -8.40 5.93
CA ALA A 124 -3.88 -8.80 5.73
C ALA A 124 -4.67 -7.80 4.86
N PHE A 125 -4.41 -6.50 5.06
CA PHE A 125 -4.90 -5.45 4.17
C PHE A 125 -4.39 -5.63 2.73
N ARG A 126 -3.09 -5.90 2.55
CA ARG A 126 -2.47 -6.18 1.23
C ARG A 126 -3.22 -7.28 0.50
N VAL A 127 -3.38 -8.43 1.16
CA VAL A 127 -4.02 -9.62 0.58
C VAL A 127 -5.45 -9.32 0.15
N SER A 128 -6.25 -8.69 1.02
CA SER A 128 -7.64 -8.38 0.73
C SER A 128 -7.84 -7.30 -0.34
N LEU A 129 -6.96 -6.28 -0.39
CA LEU A 129 -6.96 -5.31 -1.47
C LEU A 129 -6.62 -5.97 -2.82
N THR A 130 -5.57 -6.79 -2.88
CA THR A 130 -5.17 -7.48 -4.11
C THR A 130 -6.24 -8.47 -4.58
N ALA A 131 -6.88 -9.19 -3.65
CA ALA A 131 -8.01 -10.07 -3.98
C ALA A 131 -9.18 -9.28 -4.57
N TYR A 132 -9.56 -8.16 -3.96
CA TYR A 132 -10.60 -7.28 -4.51
C TYR A 132 -10.25 -6.80 -5.91
N LEU A 133 -9.01 -6.37 -6.15
CA LEU A 133 -8.55 -5.95 -7.46
C LEU A 133 -8.67 -7.08 -8.49
N ALA A 134 -8.21 -8.28 -8.14
CA ALA A 134 -8.26 -9.44 -9.02
C ALA A 134 -9.69 -9.81 -9.46
N ASP A 135 -10.68 -9.61 -8.58
CA ASP A 135 -12.08 -9.89 -8.86
C ASP A 135 -12.80 -8.80 -9.68
N HIS A 136 -12.25 -7.58 -9.73
CA HIS A 136 -12.96 -6.40 -10.24
C HIS A 136 -12.28 -5.71 -11.43
N VAL A 137 -11.13 -6.20 -11.87
CA VAL A 137 -10.43 -5.71 -13.07
C VAL A 137 -10.05 -6.88 -13.96
N THR A 138 -9.68 -6.60 -15.21
CA THR A 138 -9.06 -7.61 -16.07
C THR A 138 -7.71 -8.04 -15.48
N TRP A 139 -7.73 -9.11 -14.70
CA TRP A 139 -6.57 -9.61 -13.97
C TRP A 139 -5.82 -10.66 -14.79
N ASN A 140 -4.62 -10.31 -15.24
CA ASN A 140 -3.70 -11.22 -15.91
C ASN A 140 -2.35 -11.25 -15.18
N GLU A 141 -1.43 -12.09 -15.65
CA GLU A 141 -0.11 -12.23 -15.03
C GLU A 141 0.67 -10.91 -14.95
N ASN A 142 0.60 -10.07 -15.98
CA ASN A 142 1.27 -8.76 -15.97
C ASN A 142 0.69 -7.83 -14.91
N VAL A 143 -0.64 -7.77 -14.77
CA VAL A 143 -1.30 -6.97 -13.73
C VAL A 143 -0.95 -7.49 -12.34
N ALA A 144 -0.95 -8.81 -12.15
CA ALA A 144 -0.58 -9.43 -10.89
C ALA A 144 0.86 -9.08 -10.47
N GLN A 145 1.81 -9.24 -11.37
CA GLN A 145 3.23 -8.90 -11.13
C GLN A 145 3.42 -7.40 -10.88
N ALA A 146 2.68 -6.53 -11.57
CA ALA A 146 2.73 -5.08 -11.37
C ALA A 146 2.33 -4.72 -9.93
N TRP A 147 1.18 -5.21 -9.49
CA TRP A 147 0.67 -4.96 -8.15
C TRP A 147 1.54 -5.59 -7.06
N GLU A 148 2.07 -6.78 -7.29
CA GLU A 148 3.00 -7.43 -6.35
C GLU A 148 4.23 -6.57 -6.10
N LYS A 149 4.95 -6.18 -7.17
CA LYS A 149 6.15 -5.34 -7.08
C LYS A 149 5.84 -3.95 -6.52
N GLY A 150 4.75 -3.32 -6.96
CA GLY A 150 4.34 -2.02 -6.46
C GLY A 150 4.06 -2.04 -4.96
N LEU A 151 3.33 -3.05 -4.48
CA LEU A 151 3.04 -3.22 -3.06
C LEU A 151 4.28 -3.63 -2.26
N ASP A 152 5.19 -4.45 -2.80
CA ASP A 152 6.47 -4.76 -2.15
C ASP A 152 7.26 -3.50 -1.84
N ASN A 153 7.36 -2.58 -2.80
CA ASN A 153 8.07 -1.34 -2.57
C ASN A 153 7.38 -0.43 -1.53
N VAL A 154 6.05 -0.34 -1.56
CA VAL A 154 5.30 0.40 -0.53
C VAL A 154 5.53 -0.21 0.85
N TYR A 155 5.48 -1.53 0.96
CA TYR A 155 5.60 -2.25 2.22
C TYR A 155 7.03 -2.27 2.74
N LEU A 156 8.03 -2.22 1.85
CA LEU A 156 9.42 -1.99 2.22
C LEU A 156 9.56 -0.68 2.99
N VAL A 157 9.12 0.45 2.40
CA VAL A 157 9.16 1.77 3.07
C VAL A 157 8.37 1.76 4.38
N LEU A 158 7.15 1.22 4.35
CA LEU A 158 6.27 1.17 5.50
C LEU A 158 6.88 0.37 6.66
N PHE A 159 7.44 -0.81 6.38
CA PHE A 159 8.01 -1.67 7.41
C PHE A 159 9.38 -1.21 7.91
N SER A 160 10.20 -0.59 7.06
CA SER A 160 11.42 0.09 7.50
C SER A 160 11.09 1.18 8.53
N ALA A 161 10.04 1.98 8.31
CA ALA A 161 9.57 2.96 9.30
C ALA A 161 9.05 2.30 10.59
N PHE A 162 8.35 1.17 10.50
CA PHE A 162 7.94 0.40 11.68
C PHE A 162 9.13 -0.07 12.51
N ASP A 163 10.22 -0.47 11.86
CA ASP A 163 11.45 -0.94 12.50
C ASP A 163 12.35 0.20 13.00
N GLY A 164 11.91 1.45 12.87
CA GLY A 164 12.64 2.63 13.35
C GLY A 164 13.68 3.15 12.36
N SER A 165 13.60 2.74 11.09
CA SER A 165 14.47 3.17 9.99
C SER A 165 13.64 3.74 8.83
N PRO A 166 12.91 4.87 9.00
CA PRO A 166 12.15 5.49 7.92
C PRO A 166 13.06 5.88 6.74
N MET A 167 12.56 5.74 5.51
CA MET A 167 13.33 5.85 4.25
C MET A 167 12.97 7.04 3.36
#